data_AF-A0A940KSF2-F1
#
_entry.id   AF-A0A940KSF2-F1
#
_cell.length_a   1.000
_cell.length_b   1.000
_cell.length_c   1.000
_cell.angle_alpha   90.00
_cell.angle_beta   90.00
_cell.angle_gamma   90.00
#
_symmetry.space_group_name_H-M   'P 1'
#
loop_
_entity.id
_entity.type
_entity.pdbx_description
1 polymer ?
#
loop_
_entity_poly.entity_id
_entity_poly.type
_entity_poly.pdbx_seq_one_letter_code
_entity_poly.pdbx_strand_id
1 'polypeptide(L)'
;MKRNLIIVTAVVLLTTGCKKILTPDEENLRSVEQMYTDPSYAQGFLINGYRTMPGYYDNSDYATDDAVTNQLSNGYLQMATGSWTAANSAVSVWNNAYGALQYINLFLANTDKV
;
A
#
# COMPACT_ATOMS: atom_id res chain seq x y z
N MET A 1 -4.30 -2.46 -61.33
CA MET A 1 -3.99 -3.62 -60.45
C MET A 1 -2.80 -3.37 -59.52
N LYS A 2 -1.64 -2.94 -60.02
CA LYS A 2 -0.43 -2.67 -59.21
C LYS A 2 -0.63 -1.64 -58.06
N ARG A 3 -1.40 -0.56 -58.30
CA ARG A 3 -1.71 0.47 -57.28
C ARG A 3 -2.53 -0.07 -56.10
N ASN A 4 -3.50 -0.93 -56.37
CA ASN A 4 -4.34 -1.53 -55.34
C ASN A 4 -3.54 -2.55 -54.51
N LEU A 5 -2.59 -3.25 -55.14
CA LEU A 5 -1.69 -4.17 -54.45
C LEU A 5 -0.81 -3.43 -53.42
N ILE A 6 -0.25 -2.28 -53.81
CA ILE A 6 0.58 -1.44 -52.92
C ILE A 6 -0.23 -0.96 -51.71
N ILE A 7 -1.47 -0.54 -51.91
CA ILE A 7 -2.36 -0.09 -50.83
C ILE A 7 -2.64 -1.24 -49.86
N VAL A 8 -2.94 -2.44 -50.36
CA VAL A 8 -3.20 -3.62 -49.52
C VAL A 8 -1.95 -3.99 -48.71
N THR A 9 -0.77 -4.01 -49.32
CA THR A 9 0.48 -4.31 -48.61
C THR A 9 0.80 -3.29 -47.52
N ALA A 10 0.56 -1.99 -47.77
CA ALA A 10 0.74 -0.95 -46.77
C ALA A 10 -0.22 -1.10 -45.58
N VAL A 11 -1.48 -1.46 -45.82
CA VAL A 11 -2.48 -1.67 -44.76
C VAL A 11 -2.13 -2.89 -43.90
N VAL A 12 -1.61 -3.97 -44.50
CA VAL A 12 -1.16 -5.15 -43.74
C VAL A 12 0.04 -4.80 -42.86
N LEU A 13 1.03 -4.06 -43.37
CA LEU A 13 2.19 -3.61 -42.59
C LEU A 13 1.80 -2.71 -41.40
N LEU A 14 0.76 -1.89 -41.56
CA LEU A 14 0.26 -1.02 -40.48
C LEU A 14 -0.57 -1.77 -39.42
N THR A 15 -1.09 -2.96 -39.74
CA THR A 15 -1.95 -3.74 -38.82
C THR A 15 -1.22 -4.90 -38.13
N THR A 16 0.00 -5.24 -38.55
CA THR A 16 0.87 -6.22 -37.88
C THR A 16 1.78 -5.55 -36.84
N GLY A 17 1.20 -5.10 -35.73
CA GLY A 17 1.97 -4.63 -34.57
C GLY A 17 2.44 -5.79 -33.68
N CYS A 18 3.62 -5.67 -33.09
CA CYS A 18 4.09 -6.62 -32.06
C CYS A 18 3.28 -6.42 -30.77
N LYS A 19 2.57 -7.46 -30.30
CA LYS A 19 1.84 -7.45 -29.02
C LYS A 19 2.71 -7.06 -27.83
N LYS A 20 4.02 -7.38 -27.89
CA LYS A 20 4.99 -7.17 -26.81
C LYS A 20 5.23 -5.70 -26.45
N ILE A 21 4.99 -4.75 -27.37
CA ILE A 21 5.15 -3.31 -27.06
C ILE A 21 4.01 -2.77 -26.17
N LEU A 22 2.87 -3.47 -26.13
CA LEU A 22 1.69 -3.07 -25.36
C LEU A 22 1.55 -3.85 -24.06
N THR A 23 2.38 -4.87 -23.84
CA THR A 23 2.45 -5.59 -22.57
C THR A 23 3.51 -4.93 -21.69
N PRO A 24 3.22 -4.64 -20.41
CA PRO A 24 4.25 -4.17 -19.50
C PRO A 24 5.41 -5.18 -19.45
N ASP A 25 6.62 -4.65 -19.25
CA ASP A 25 7.80 -5.49 -19.05
C ASP A 25 7.66 -6.31 -17.75
N GLU A 26 8.45 -7.38 -17.63
CA GLU A 26 8.47 -8.20 -16.42
C GLU A 26 8.89 -7.34 -15.22
N GLU A 27 7.96 -7.12 -14.29
CA GLU A 27 8.21 -6.42 -13.05
C GLU A 27 8.65 -7.41 -11.97
N ASN A 28 9.68 -7.06 -11.20
CA ASN A 28 10.10 -7.82 -10.02
C ASN A 28 9.20 -7.52 -8.80
N LEU A 29 7.90 -7.44 -9.02
CA LEU A 29 6.89 -7.26 -7.99
C LEU A 29 6.22 -8.61 -7.74
N ARG A 30 6.15 -8.99 -6.47
CA ARG A 30 5.50 -10.24 -6.13
C ARG A 30 3.99 -10.08 -6.14
N SER A 31 3.30 -11.01 -6.80
CA SER A 31 1.84 -11.08 -6.81
C SER A 31 1.31 -11.86 -5.60
N VAL A 32 0.03 -11.68 -5.29
CA VAL A 32 -0.63 -12.37 -4.18
C VAL A 32 -0.54 -13.89 -4.35
N GLU A 33 -0.66 -14.39 -5.58
CA GLU A 33 -0.64 -15.82 -5.91
C GLU A 33 0.69 -16.49 -5.59
N GLN A 34 1.78 -15.74 -5.55
CA GLN A 34 3.09 -16.29 -5.18
C GLN A 34 3.17 -16.68 -3.70
N MET A 35 2.21 -16.29 -2.87
CA MET A 35 2.13 -16.76 -1.48
C MET A 35 1.80 -18.26 -1.37
N TYR A 36 1.18 -18.85 -2.39
CA TYR A 36 0.80 -20.27 -2.38
C TYR A 36 1.99 -21.22 -2.57
N THR A 37 3.10 -20.72 -3.10
CA THR A 37 4.28 -21.53 -3.43
C THR A 37 5.50 -21.15 -2.59
N ASP A 38 5.51 -19.95 -2.00
CA ASP A 38 6.57 -19.48 -1.11
C ASP A 38 6.00 -19.15 0.29
N PRO A 39 6.11 -20.09 1.26
CA PRO A 39 5.64 -19.88 2.62
C PRO A 39 6.31 -18.70 3.34
N SER A 40 7.57 -18.38 3.00
CA SER A 40 8.29 -17.23 3.61
C SER A 40 7.67 -15.92 3.13
N TYR A 41 7.22 -15.89 1.88
CA TYR A 41 6.48 -14.75 1.35
C TYR A 41 5.12 -14.60 2.01
N ALA A 42 4.38 -15.69 2.19
CA ALA A 42 3.10 -15.69 2.92
C ALA A 42 3.26 -15.19 4.36
N GLN A 43 4.30 -15.63 5.07
CA GLN A 43 4.64 -15.14 6.41
C GLN A 43 4.86 -13.61 6.43
N GLY A 44 5.40 -13.05 5.34
CA GLY A 44 5.59 -11.61 5.19
C GLY A 44 4.30 -10.80 5.37
N PHE A 45 3.14 -11.31 4.97
CA PHE A 45 1.85 -10.62 5.16
C PHE A 45 1.51 -10.48 6.66
N LEU A 46 1.66 -11.56 7.42
CA LEU A 46 1.44 -11.54 8.87
C LEU A 46 2.45 -10.62 9.58
N ILE A 47 3.73 -10.69 9.20
CA ILE A 47 4.78 -9.84 9.77
C ILE A 47 4.47 -8.37 9.54
N ASN A 48 3.96 -7.98 8.37
CA ASN A 48 3.54 -6.59 8.13
C ASN A 48 2.44 -6.17 9.11
N GLY A 49 1.43 -7.01 9.35
CA GLY A 49 0.41 -6.76 10.37
C GLY A 49 1.03 -6.55 11.76
N TYR A 50 1.87 -7.48 12.23
CA TYR A 50 2.54 -7.40 13.53
C TYR A 50 3.42 -6.16 13.69
N ARG A 51 4.16 -5.78 12.64
CA ARG A 51 5.03 -4.59 12.64
C ARG A 51 4.26 -3.28 12.80
N THR A 52 2.96 -3.29 12.51
CA THR A 52 2.12 -2.09 12.58
C THR A 52 1.55 -1.87 13.99
N MET A 53 1.68 -2.86 14.88
CA MET A 53 1.24 -2.71 16.27
C MET A 53 2.18 -1.81 17.07
N PRO A 54 1.65 -0.91 17.92
CA PRO A 54 2.48 -0.09 18.80
C PRO A 54 3.32 -0.96 19.75
N GLY A 55 4.63 -0.71 19.78
CA GLY A 55 5.55 -1.42 20.67
C GLY A 55 5.74 -0.75 22.04
N TYR A 56 5.17 0.43 22.24
CA TYR A 56 5.29 1.23 23.44
C TYR A 56 4.04 2.08 23.65
N TYR A 57 3.88 2.57 24.88
CA TYR A 57 2.80 3.47 25.26
C TYR A 57 2.92 4.82 24.55
N ASP A 58 1.83 5.33 24.01
CA ASP A 58 1.78 6.48 23.09
C ASP A 58 1.71 7.85 23.78
N ASN A 59 1.75 7.88 25.12
CA ASN A 59 1.61 9.10 25.92
C ASN A 59 0.31 9.87 25.66
N SER A 60 -0.76 9.14 25.33
CA SER A 60 -2.10 9.71 25.12
C SER A 60 -2.71 10.36 26.37
N ASP A 61 -2.19 10.10 27.57
CA ASP A 61 -2.64 10.75 28.81
C ASP A 61 -2.42 12.27 28.78
N TYR A 62 -1.50 12.80 27.95
CA TYR A 62 -1.36 14.25 27.74
C TYR A 62 -2.56 14.89 27.04
N ALA A 63 -3.44 14.07 26.45
CA ALA A 63 -4.72 14.51 25.90
C ALA A 63 -5.88 14.40 26.91
N THR A 64 -5.61 13.93 28.13
CA THR A 64 -6.58 13.87 29.24
C THR A 64 -6.18 14.88 30.34
N ASP A 65 -6.96 14.96 31.41
CA ASP A 65 -6.66 15.78 32.60
C ASP A 65 -5.71 15.06 33.59
N ASP A 66 -5.22 13.87 33.25
CA ASP A 66 -4.40 13.04 34.16
C ASP A 66 -2.90 13.35 34.05
N ALA A 67 -2.46 14.02 32.98
CA ALA A 67 -1.05 14.33 32.75
C ALA A 67 -0.83 15.67 32.04
N VAL A 68 0.33 16.29 32.30
CA VAL A 68 0.79 17.52 31.62
C VAL A 68 2.19 17.32 31.04
N THR A 69 2.48 18.01 29.94
CA THR A 69 3.80 18.00 29.30
C THR A 69 4.38 19.41 29.23
N ASN A 70 5.67 19.56 29.55
CA ASN A 70 6.42 20.80 29.37
C ASN A 70 7.13 20.89 28.01
N GLN A 71 7.04 19.84 27.18
CA GLN A 71 7.63 19.83 25.86
C GLN A 71 6.75 20.65 24.88
N LEU A 72 7.18 21.87 24.57
CA LEU A 72 6.44 22.80 23.70
C LEU A 72 6.20 22.27 22.28
N SER A 73 7.04 21.35 21.81
CA SER A 73 6.90 20.68 20.51
C SER A 73 6.00 19.44 20.54
N ASN A 74 5.41 19.09 21.69
CA ASN A 74 4.56 17.91 21.80
C ASN A 74 3.27 18.08 20.97
N GLY A 75 2.93 17.07 20.18
CA GLY A 75 1.76 17.10 19.31
C GLY A 75 0.44 17.29 20.06
N TYR A 76 0.28 16.71 21.25
CA TYR A 76 -0.93 16.87 22.06
C TYR A 76 -1.08 18.31 22.58
N LEU A 77 0.02 18.95 23.00
CA LEU A 77 0.02 20.36 23.40
C LEU A 77 -0.30 21.28 22.21
N GLN A 78 0.31 21.03 21.05
CA GLN A 78 0.01 21.79 19.83
C GLN A 78 -1.45 21.61 19.39
N MET A 79 -1.99 20.40 19.54
CA MET A 79 -3.40 20.11 19.27
C MET A 79 -4.32 20.90 20.20
N ALA A 80 -4.05 20.91 21.52
CA ALA A 80 -4.83 21.65 22.51
C ALA A 80 -4.77 23.18 22.33
N THR A 81 -3.65 23.70 21.82
CA THR A 81 -3.44 25.14 21.54
C THR A 81 -3.96 25.60 20.18
N GLY A 82 -4.64 24.72 19.42
CA GLY A 82 -5.35 25.08 18.19
C GLY A 82 -4.63 24.74 16.88
N SER A 83 -3.54 23.96 16.94
CA SER A 83 -2.82 23.50 15.72
C SER A 83 -3.46 22.26 15.06
N TRP A 84 -4.61 21.80 15.55
CA TRP A 84 -5.27 20.59 15.06
C TRP A 84 -5.91 20.81 13.69
N THR A 85 -5.45 20.06 12.69
CA THR A 85 -6.03 20.02 11.36
C THR A 85 -6.01 18.60 10.80
N ALA A 86 -6.70 18.37 9.68
CA ALA A 86 -6.61 17.08 8.98
C ALA A 86 -5.18 16.72 8.53
N ALA A 87 -4.34 17.74 8.27
CA ALA A 87 -2.94 17.56 7.89
C ALA A 87 -1.99 17.45 9.11
N ASN A 88 -2.44 17.86 10.30
CA ASN A 88 -1.63 17.89 11.52
C ASN A 88 -2.45 17.35 12.70
N SER A 89 -2.35 16.04 12.95
CA SER A 89 -3.08 15.36 14.01
C SER A 89 -2.15 14.44 14.79
N ALA A 90 -2.04 14.70 16.10
CA ALA A 90 -1.25 13.89 17.04
C ALA A 90 -1.90 12.53 17.35
N VAL A 91 -3.16 12.32 16.97
CA VAL A 91 -3.96 11.11 17.24
C VAL A 91 -4.15 10.24 15.99
N SER A 92 -3.45 10.53 14.90
CA SER A 92 -3.65 9.83 13.63
C SER A 92 -3.02 8.42 13.66
N VAL A 93 -3.88 7.40 13.67
CA VAL A 93 -3.49 5.97 13.59
C VAL A 93 -4.08 5.27 12.37
N TRP A 94 -4.99 5.93 11.66
CA TRP A 94 -5.87 5.30 10.68
C TRP A 94 -5.14 4.66 9.51
N ASN A 95 -4.20 5.37 8.87
CA ASN A 95 -3.51 4.85 7.68
C ASN A 95 -2.73 3.57 8.00
N ASN A 96 -2.03 3.54 9.13
CA ASN A 96 -1.29 2.38 9.58
C ASN A 96 -2.26 1.23 9.93
N ALA A 97 -3.31 1.51 10.70
CA ALA A 97 -4.30 0.49 11.07
C ALA A 97 -5.02 -0.11 9.86
N TYR A 98 -5.44 0.71 8.89
CA TYR A 98 -6.06 0.25 7.64
C TYR A 98 -5.09 -0.57 6.79
N GLY A 99 -3.81 -0.16 6.72
CA GLY A 99 -2.78 -0.96 6.06
C GLY A 99 -2.62 -2.33 6.70
N ALA A 100 -2.52 -2.40 8.03
CA ALA A 100 -2.45 -3.66 8.77
C ALA A 100 -3.67 -4.55 8.52
N LEU A 101 -4.87 -3.97 8.56
CA LEU A 101 -6.12 -4.67 8.25
C LEU A 101 -6.11 -5.23 6.83
N GLN A 102 -5.61 -4.49 5.84
CA GLN A 102 -5.49 -4.97 4.47
C GLN A 102 -4.59 -6.21 4.37
N TYR A 103 -3.41 -6.18 4.99
CA TYR A 103 -2.49 -7.32 5.00
C TYR A 103 -3.09 -8.55 5.69
N ILE A 104 -3.74 -8.35 6.84
CA ILE A 104 -4.40 -9.43 7.58
C ILE A 104 -5.54 -10.03 6.76
N ASN A 105 -6.41 -9.20 6.19
CA ASN A 105 -7.53 -9.67 5.38
C ASN A 105 -7.05 -10.43 4.14
N LEU A 106 -5.99 -9.95 3.50
CA LEU A 106 -5.42 -10.61 2.32
C LEU A 106 -4.81 -11.97 2.67
N PHE A 107 -4.16 -12.09 3.83
CA PHE A 107 -3.67 -13.37 4.34
C PHE A 107 -4.82 -14.32 4.67
N LEU A 108 -5.82 -13.86 5.44
CA LEU A 108 -6.97 -14.68 5.84
C LEU A 108 -7.78 -15.17 4.64
N ALA A 109 -7.95 -14.35 3.60
CA ALA A 109 -8.66 -14.73 2.38
C ALA A 109 -7.95 -15.84 1.56
N ASN A 110 -6.68 -16.09 1.85
CA ASN A 110 -5.83 -16.97 1.07
C ASN A 110 -5.16 -18.08 1.90
N THR A 111 -5.36 -18.08 3.22
CA THR A 111 -4.68 -18.99 4.14
C THR A 111 -4.92 -20.46 3.85
N ASP A 112 -6.08 -20.83 3.29
CA ASP A 112 -6.41 -22.22 2.94
C ASP A 112 -5.64 -22.75 1.72
N LYS A 113 -5.00 -21.86 0.97
CA LYS A 113 -4.23 -22.16 -0.26
C LYS A 113 -2.71 -22.10 -0.04
N VAL A 114 -2.28 -21.62 1.12
CA VAL A 114 -0.87 -21.47 1.53
C VAL A 114 -0.40 -22.74 2.21
#